data_AF-A0A926H9J3-F1
#
_entry.id   AF-A0A926H9J3-F1
#
_cell.length_a   1.000
_cell.length_b   1.000
_cell.length_c   1.000
_cell.angle_alpha   90.00
_cell.angle_beta   90.00
_cell.angle_gamma   90.00
#
_symmetry.space_group_name_H-M   'P 1'
#
loop_
_entity.id
_entity.type
_entity.pdbx_description
1 polymer ?
#
loop_
_entity_poly.entity_id
_entity_poly.type
_entity_poly.pdbx_seq_one_letter_code
_entity_poly.pdbx_strand_id
1 'polypeptide(L)'
;MNFFELLRIALLALAVPVLIAVSITDIRERRIPNKIMFPAIITAFICALALPERWMLLLGGLIGLVMLLIPTIIYGLAKAGGGDIKLALFLGLVLGYPLIIPALLIAFLSAGLFAAIGIVTVRMTRHATLAFGPFLALGGIVAAVGGYLLQWGVL
;
A
#
# COMPACT_ATOMS: atom_id res chain seq x y z
N MET A 1 -15.59 22.05 8.82
CA MET A 1 -15.15 20.65 8.65
C MET A 1 -16.18 19.76 9.31
N ASN A 2 -16.80 18.84 8.57
CA ASN A 2 -17.80 17.93 9.13
C ASN A 2 -17.10 16.69 9.77
N PHE A 3 -17.86 15.85 10.47
CA PHE A 3 -17.33 14.66 11.13
C PHE A 3 -16.64 13.69 10.16
N PHE A 4 -17.22 13.48 8.97
CA PHE A 4 -16.69 12.54 7.97
C PHE A 4 -15.36 13.00 7.38
N GLU A 5 -15.21 14.29 7.08
CA GLU A 5 -13.94 14.88 6.62
C GLU A 5 -12.85 14.73 7.69
N LEU A 6 -13.17 15.01 8.96
CA LEU A 6 -12.24 14.83 10.07
C LEU A 6 -11.80 13.36 10.19
N LEU A 7 -12.75 12.42 10.08
CA LEU A 7 -12.46 10.99 10.14
C LEU A 7 -11.58 10.53 8.98
N ARG A 8 -11.82 11.02 7.77
CA ARG A 8 -11.01 10.70 6.58
C ARG A 8 -9.59 11.25 6.68
N ILE A 9 -9.44 12.48 7.16
CA ILE A 9 -8.13 13.08 7.43
C ILE A 9 -7.40 12.28 8.52
N ALA A 10 -8.09 11.90 9.60
CA ALA A 10 -7.51 11.08 10.66
C ALA A 10 -7.05 9.70 10.14
N LEU A 11 -7.81 9.07 9.26
CA LEU A 11 -7.44 7.80 8.63
C LEU A 11 -6.19 7.93 7.76
N LEU A 12 -6.09 8.98 6.95
CA LEU A 12 -4.90 9.26 6.13
C LEU A 12 -3.69 9.60 7.00
N ALA A 13 -3.89 10.41 8.05
CA ALA A 13 -2.83 10.77 9.00
C ALA A 13 -2.30 9.54 9.77
N LEU A 14 -3.17 8.58 10.10
CA LEU A 14 -2.79 7.29 10.69
C LEU A 14 -1.99 6.41 9.71
N ALA A 15 -2.29 6.48 8.42
CA ALA A 15 -1.59 5.69 7.41
C ALA A 15 -0.10 6.07 7.31
N VAL A 16 0.24 7.36 7.42
CA VAL A 16 1.62 7.85 7.30
C VAL A 16 2.61 7.14 8.25
N PRO A 17 2.42 7.11 9.59
CA PRO A 17 3.36 6.44 10.49
C PRO A 17 3.40 4.93 10.27
N VAL A 18 2.29 4.30 9.86
CA VAL A 18 2.26 2.86 9.50
C VAL A 18 3.14 2.62 8.27
N LEU A 19 2.99 3.42 7.22
CA LEU A 19 3.79 3.30 6.00
C LEU A 19 5.28 3.53 6.27
N ILE A 20 5.62 4.51 7.12
CA ILE A 20 7.01 4.76 7.52
C ILE A 20 7.56 3.56 8.31
N ALA A 21 6.85 3.09 9.33
CA ALA A 21 7.28 1.97 10.16
C ALA A 21 7.49 0.70 9.33
N VAL A 22 6.53 0.39 8.45
CA VAL A 22 6.58 -0.77 7.56
C VAL A 22 7.74 -0.66 6.58
N SER A 23 7.97 0.52 6.00
CA SER A 23 9.10 0.74 5.08
C SER A 23 10.45 0.53 5.77
N ILE A 24 10.59 1.04 7.01
CA ILE A 24 11.83 0.86 7.78
C ILE A 24 12.05 -0.62 8.13
N THR A 25 11.01 -1.31 8.61
CA THR A 25 11.12 -2.73 8.96
C THR A 25 11.36 -3.60 7.74
N ASP A 26 10.77 -3.26 6.59
CA ASP A 26 10.95 -4.03 5.36
C ASP A 26 12.37 -3.86 4.79
N ILE A 27 12.94 -2.64 4.85
CA ILE A 27 14.33 -2.41 4.45
C ILE A 27 15.33 -3.14 5.37
N ARG A 28 15.09 -3.12 6.69
CA ARG A 28 16.01 -3.71 7.68
C ARG A 28 15.89 -5.23 7.80
N GLU A 29 14.67 -5.72 7.87
CA GLU A 29 14.37 -7.11 8.26
C GLU A 29 13.73 -7.92 7.13
N ARG A 30 13.37 -7.28 6.00
CA ARG A 30 12.62 -7.89 4.87
C ARG A 30 11.33 -8.56 5.33
N ARG A 31 10.72 -7.98 6.36
CA ARG A 31 9.52 -8.50 7.01
C ARG A 31 8.64 -7.34 7.45
N ILE A 32 7.35 -7.49 7.21
CA ILE A 32 6.33 -6.56 7.66
C ILE A 32 5.70 -7.14 8.95
N PRO A 33 5.88 -6.48 10.11
CA PRO A 33 5.44 -7.03 11.39
C PRO A 33 3.91 -7.03 11.51
N ASN A 34 3.36 -8.23 11.73
CA ASN A 34 1.94 -8.44 12.00
C ASN A 34 1.40 -7.60 13.17
N LYS A 35 2.26 -7.33 14.16
CA LYS A 35 1.92 -6.50 15.34
C LYS A 35 1.56 -5.06 14.98
N ILE A 36 2.05 -4.54 13.86
CA ILE A 36 1.72 -3.20 13.36
C ILE A 36 0.57 -3.30 12.35
N MET A 37 0.65 -4.27 11.42
CA MET A 37 -0.31 -4.36 10.33
C MET A 37 -1.72 -4.76 10.76
N PHE A 38 -1.89 -5.71 11.68
CA PHE A 38 -3.24 -6.13 12.07
C PHE A 38 -4.02 -5.00 12.78
N PRO A 39 -3.45 -4.29 13.78
CA PRO A 39 -4.12 -3.13 14.34
C PRO A 39 -4.43 -2.06 13.29
N ALA A 40 -3.49 -1.77 12.38
CA ALA A 40 -3.70 -0.78 11.33
C ALA A 40 -4.87 -1.16 10.39
N ILE A 41 -4.94 -2.42 9.95
CA ILE A 41 -6.03 -2.93 9.10
C ILE A 41 -7.37 -2.88 9.83
N ILE A 42 -7.42 -3.31 11.10
CA ILE A 42 -8.65 -3.30 11.90
C ILE A 42 -9.15 -1.86 12.05
N THR A 43 -8.27 -0.93 12.40
CA THR A 43 -8.63 0.49 12.54
C THR A 43 -9.10 1.06 11.20
N ALA A 44 -8.38 0.80 10.10
CA ALA A 44 -8.78 1.26 8.77
C ALA A 44 -10.14 0.69 8.35
N PHE A 45 -10.40 -0.59 8.64
CA PHE A 45 -11.66 -1.24 8.34
C PHE A 45 -12.83 -0.61 9.11
N ILE A 46 -12.65 -0.36 10.42
CA ILE A 46 -13.67 0.28 11.25
C ILE A 46 -13.95 1.71 10.76
N CYS A 47 -12.90 2.49 10.48
CA CYS A 47 -13.02 3.83 9.92
C CYS A 47 -13.73 3.80 8.55
N ALA A 48 -13.39 2.85 7.69
CA ALA A 48 -14.00 2.71 6.37
C ALA A 48 -15.50 2.44 6.46
N LEU A 49 -15.96 1.62 7.41
CA LEU A 49 -17.39 1.36 7.61
C LEU A 49 -18.19 2.58 8.07
N ALA A 50 -17.53 3.51 8.76
CA ALA A 50 -18.13 4.74 9.26
C ALA A 50 -18.16 5.89 8.23
N LEU A 51 -17.42 5.76 7.12
CA LEU A 51 -17.41 6.76 6.04
C LEU A 51 -18.54 6.51 5.02
N PRO A 52 -19.07 7.57 4.39
CA PRO A 52 -20.15 7.43 3.41
C PRO A 52 -19.72 6.64 2.16
N GLU A 53 -18.46 6.75 1.73
CA GLU A 53 -17.86 5.97 0.65
C GLU A 53 -17.41 4.55 1.05
N ARG A 54 -17.93 3.98 2.14
CA ARG A 54 -17.55 2.65 2.67
C ARG A 54 -17.41 1.56 1.61
N TRP A 55 -18.31 1.52 0.63
CA TRP A 55 -18.29 0.48 -0.41
C TRP A 55 -17.07 0.62 -1.32
N MET A 56 -16.66 1.85 -1.63
CA MET A 56 -15.46 2.14 -2.43
C MET A 56 -14.20 1.79 -1.65
N LEU A 57 -14.18 2.05 -0.34
CA LEU A 57 -13.06 1.70 0.55
C LEU A 57 -12.92 0.18 0.73
N LEU A 58 -14.03 -0.52 0.98
CA LEU A 58 -14.06 -1.98 1.07
C LEU A 58 -13.67 -2.65 -0.26
N LEU A 59 -14.20 -2.14 -1.38
CA LEU A 59 -13.82 -2.61 -2.71
C LEU A 59 -12.34 -2.35 -2.98
N GLY A 60 -11.82 -1.18 -2.58
CA GLY A 60 -10.40 -0.87 -2.67
C GLY A 60 -9.54 -1.87 -1.88
N GLY A 61 -9.94 -2.18 -0.64
CA GLY A 61 -9.31 -3.20 0.19
C GLY A 61 -9.30 -4.57 -0.45
N LEU A 62 -10.43 -5.00 -1.02
CA LEU A 62 -10.55 -6.27 -1.74
C LEU A 62 -9.65 -6.30 -2.98
N ILE A 63 -9.63 -5.23 -3.78
CA ILE A 63 -8.77 -5.13 -4.97
C ILE A 63 -7.30 -5.22 -4.56
N GLY A 64 -6.89 -4.47 -3.52
CA GLY A 64 -5.53 -4.51 -3.00
C GLY A 64 -5.10 -5.90 -2.56
N LEU A 65 -5.97 -6.59 -1.81
CA LEU A 65 -5.75 -7.97 -1.39
C LEU A 65 -5.60 -8.91 -2.59
N VAL A 66 -6.57 -8.91 -3.50
CA VAL A 66 -6.63 -9.84 -4.64
C VAL A 66 -5.45 -9.63 -5.59
N MET A 67 -5.09 -8.37 -5.88
CA MET A 67 -4.00 -8.06 -6.79
C MET A 67 -2.64 -8.60 -6.31
N LEU A 68 -2.37 -8.60 -5.00
CA LEU A 68 -1.13 -9.18 -4.46
C LEU A 68 -1.26 -10.66 -4.07
N LEU A 69 -2.48 -11.17 -3.93
CA LEU A 69 -2.70 -12.59 -3.73
C LEU A 69 -2.36 -13.41 -4.98
N ILE A 70 -2.63 -12.89 -6.19
CA ILE A 70 -2.34 -13.56 -7.46
C ILE A 70 -0.84 -13.90 -7.60
N PRO A 71 0.11 -12.95 -7.51
CA PRO A 71 1.55 -13.26 -7.50
C PRO A 71 1.95 -14.23 -6.39
N THR A 72 1.29 -14.13 -5.25
CA THR A 72 1.59 -14.99 -4.09
C THR A 72 1.24 -16.45 -4.33
N ILE A 73 0.12 -16.72 -4.99
CA ILE A 73 -0.27 -18.07 -5.38
C ILE A 73 0.71 -18.62 -6.44
N ILE A 74 1.16 -17.79 -7.37
CA ILE A 74 2.04 -18.19 -8.48
C ILE A 74 3.48 -18.46 -8.01
N TYR A 75 4.05 -17.57 -7.20
CA TYR A 75 5.46 -17.63 -6.80
C TYR A 75 5.69 -18.20 -5.39
N GLY A 76 4.62 -18.41 -4.63
CA GLY A 76 4.62 -18.94 -3.27
C GLY A 76 4.75 -17.87 -2.18
N LEU A 77 4.13 -18.15 -1.02
CA LEU A 77 4.06 -17.25 0.15
C LEU A 77 5.43 -16.78 0.65
N ALA A 78 6.45 -17.63 0.50
CA ALA A 78 7.82 -17.35 0.92
C ALA A 78 8.54 -16.34 0.02
N LYS A 79 8.11 -16.17 -1.25
CA LYS A 79 8.75 -15.28 -2.22
C LYS A 79 7.99 -13.98 -2.46
N ALA A 80 6.66 -14.02 -2.40
CA ALA A 80 5.82 -12.87 -2.70
C ALA A 80 5.46 -12.01 -1.47
N GLY A 81 5.83 -12.44 -0.26
CA GLY A 81 5.68 -11.65 0.95
C GLY A 81 4.23 -11.56 1.44
N GLY A 82 3.82 -12.45 2.35
CA GLY A 82 2.50 -12.34 3.01
C GLY A 82 2.28 -11.03 3.78
N GLY A 83 3.34 -10.26 4.04
CA GLY A 83 3.28 -8.90 4.56
C GLY A 83 2.75 -7.90 3.53
N ASP A 84 3.18 -8.00 2.28
CA ASP A 84 2.83 -7.07 1.20
C ASP A 84 1.35 -7.16 0.87
N ILE A 85 0.77 -8.36 0.89
CA ILE A 85 -0.68 -8.58 0.73
C ILE A 85 -1.47 -7.81 1.79
N LYS A 86 -1.00 -7.82 3.04
CA LYS A 86 -1.64 -7.10 4.15
C LYS A 86 -1.49 -5.59 3.99
N LEU A 87 -0.33 -5.15 3.53
CA LEU A 87 -0.10 -3.73 3.23
C LEU A 87 -0.98 -3.24 2.08
N ALA A 88 -1.15 -4.04 1.03
CA ALA A 88 -2.02 -3.72 -0.09
C ALA A 88 -3.51 -3.70 0.31
N LEU A 89 -3.95 -4.63 1.17
CA LEU A 89 -5.27 -4.58 1.79
C LEU A 89 -5.46 -3.28 2.59
N PHE A 90 -4.49 -2.93 3.43
CA PHE A 90 -4.53 -1.70 4.23
C PHE A 90 -4.60 -0.45 3.34
N LEU A 91 -3.75 -0.35 2.33
CA LEU A 91 -3.76 0.75 1.36
C LEU A 91 -5.10 0.84 0.63
N GLY A 92 -5.68 -0.30 0.26
CA GLY A 92 -6.99 -0.36 -0.37
C GLY A 92 -8.11 0.16 0.53
N LEU A 93 -8.08 -0.17 1.82
CA LEU A 93 -9.05 0.33 2.81
C LEU A 93 -8.91 1.82 3.10
N VAL A 94 -7.70 2.37 2.95
CA VAL A 94 -7.42 3.80 3.16
C VAL A 94 -7.73 4.64 1.92
N LEU A 95 -7.36 4.16 0.73
CA LEU A 95 -7.48 4.91 -0.53
C LEU A 95 -8.82 4.69 -1.23
N GLY A 96 -9.35 3.46 -1.14
CA GLY A 96 -10.53 3.03 -1.88
C GLY A 96 -10.33 2.89 -3.39
N TYR A 97 -11.40 2.46 -4.05
CA TYR A 97 -11.51 2.46 -5.49
C TYR A 97 -11.90 3.87 -5.99
N PRO A 98 -11.28 4.38 -7.09
CA PRO A 98 -10.29 3.70 -7.94
C PRO A 98 -8.82 3.92 -7.53
N LEU A 99 -8.54 4.73 -6.52
CA LEU A 99 -7.19 5.20 -6.17
C LEU A 99 -6.19 4.09 -5.82
N ILE A 100 -6.65 2.92 -5.36
CA ILE A 100 -5.78 1.77 -5.14
C ILE A 100 -5.07 1.27 -6.42
N ILE A 101 -5.69 1.44 -7.59
CA ILE A 101 -5.13 0.97 -8.86
C ILE A 101 -3.86 1.74 -9.23
N PRO A 102 -3.86 3.09 -9.33
CA PRO A 102 -2.64 3.84 -9.58
C PRO A 102 -1.62 3.66 -8.45
N ALA A 103 -2.05 3.48 -7.20
CA ALA A 103 -1.12 3.21 -6.09
C ALA A 103 -0.29 1.95 -6.33
N LEU A 104 -0.95 0.83 -6.65
CA LEU A 104 -0.27 -0.43 -6.95
C LEU A 104 0.56 -0.33 -8.23
N LEU A 105 0.04 0.32 -9.27
CA LEU A 105 0.78 0.49 -10.52
C LEU A 105 2.10 1.25 -10.29
N ILE A 106 2.07 2.36 -9.55
CA ILE A 106 3.27 3.11 -9.19
C ILE A 106 4.23 2.26 -8.35
N ALA A 107 3.71 1.47 -7.42
CA ALA A 107 4.52 0.55 -6.62
C ALA A 107 5.24 -0.49 -7.50
N PHE A 108 4.54 -1.13 -8.42
CA PHE A 108 5.14 -2.11 -9.35
C PHE A 108 6.14 -1.48 -10.31
N LEU A 109 5.82 -0.32 -10.89
CA LEU A 109 6.70 0.38 -11.82
C LEU A 109 7.99 0.86 -11.14
N SER A 110 7.88 1.45 -9.95
CA SER A 110 9.04 1.93 -9.18
C SER A 110 9.92 0.78 -8.69
N ALA A 111 9.32 -0.31 -8.19
CA ALA A 111 10.05 -1.52 -7.79
C ALA A 111 10.76 -2.17 -8.99
N GLY A 112 10.06 -2.28 -10.13
CA GLY A 112 10.61 -2.86 -11.36
C GLY A 112 11.77 -2.03 -11.93
N LEU A 113 11.63 -0.70 -11.94
CA LEU A 113 12.69 0.21 -12.38
C LEU A 113 13.92 0.11 -11.47
N PHE A 114 13.71 0.10 -10.15
CA PHE A 114 14.80 -0.03 -9.20
C PHE A 114 15.54 -1.37 -9.35
N ALA A 115 14.79 -2.48 -9.52
CA ALA A 115 15.37 -3.79 -9.76
C ALA A 115 16.17 -3.83 -11.09
N ALA A 116 15.64 -3.25 -12.17
CA ALA A 116 16.32 -3.18 -13.46
C ALA A 116 17.64 -2.41 -13.37
N ILE A 117 17.64 -1.24 -12.72
CA ILE A 117 18.86 -0.43 -12.50
C ILE A 117 19.86 -1.21 -11.65
N GLY A 118 19.43 -1.87 -10.58
CA GLY A 118 20.32 -2.65 -9.69
C GLY A 118 21.00 -3.83 -10.38
N ILE A 119 20.30 -4.49 -11.31
CA ILE A 119 20.86 -5.58 -12.13
C ILE A 119 21.94 -5.03 -13.07
N VAL A 120 21.70 -3.88 -13.71
CA VAL A 120 22.62 -3.28 -14.70
C VAL A 120 23.84 -2.63 -14.04
N THR A 121 23.66 -1.94 -12.91
CA THR A 121 24.72 -1.13 -12.29
C THR A 121 25.53 -1.85 -11.22
N VAL A 122 24.87 -2.64 -10.36
CA VAL A 122 25.51 -3.21 -9.14
C VAL A 122 25.73 -4.72 -9.26
N ARG A 123 25.49 -5.33 -10.42
CA ARG A 123 25.49 -6.80 -10.61
C ARG A 123 24.65 -7.52 -9.53
N MET A 124 23.50 -6.95 -9.14
CA MET A 124 22.56 -7.69 -8.30
C MET A 124 22.22 -9.02 -8.98
N THR A 125 22.43 -10.13 -8.27
CA THR A 125 22.01 -11.43 -8.75
C THR A 125 20.49 -11.42 -8.91
N ARG A 126 19.98 -12.09 -9.96
CA ARG A 126 18.53 -12.18 -10.28
C ARG A 126 17.67 -12.76 -9.13
N HIS A 127 18.31 -13.25 -8.06
CA HIS A 127 17.70 -13.82 -6.86
C HIS A 127 17.73 -12.90 -5.63
N ALA A 128 18.25 -11.67 -5.75
CA ALA A 128 18.24 -10.73 -4.66
C ALA A 128 16.80 -10.35 -4.29
N THR A 129 16.42 -10.61 -3.04
CA THR A 129 15.09 -10.28 -2.51
C THR A 129 14.98 -8.78 -2.28
N LEU A 130 14.10 -8.14 -3.05
CA LEU A 130 13.78 -6.72 -2.94
C LEU A 130 12.76 -6.51 -1.82
N ALA A 131 12.96 -5.48 -1.00
CA ALA A 131 11.97 -4.98 -0.06
C ALA A 131 10.86 -4.25 -0.86
N PHE A 132 9.67 -4.85 -0.98
CA PHE A 132 8.56 -4.31 -1.78
C PHE A 132 7.69 -3.31 -0.99
N GLY A 133 7.70 -3.38 0.34
CA GLY A 133 6.95 -2.51 1.23
C GLY A 133 7.18 -1.01 1.01
N PRO A 134 8.43 -0.52 0.85
CA PRO A 134 8.70 0.89 0.56
C PRO A 134 8.11 1.37 -0.76
N PHE A 135 8.07 0.51 -1.78
CA PHE A 135 7.48 0.86 -3.08
C PHE A 135 5.96 0.91 -3.00
N LEU A 136 5.34 -0.01 -2.24
CA LEU A 136 3.92 0.06 -1.90
C LEU A 136 3.57 1.34 -1.13
N ALA A 137 4.38 1.70 -0.13
CA ALA A 137 4.20 2.94 0.62
C ALA A 137 4.30 4.18 -0.28
N LEU A 138 5.30 4.21 -1.18
CA LEU A 138 5.47 5.30 -2.15
C LEU A 138 4.25 5.39 -3.07
N GLY A 139 3.82 4.28 -3.67
CA GLY A 139 2.63 4.24 -4.52
C GLY A 139 1.37 4.73 -3.79
N GLY A 140 1.18 4.30 -2.54
CA GLY A 140 0.07 4.74 -1.70
C GLY A 140 0.08 6.25 -1.42
N ILE A 141 1.23 6.83 -1.09
CA ILE A 141 1.38 8.27 -0.85
C ILE A 141 1.12 9.06 -2.14
N VAL A 142 1.73 8.65 -3.26
CA VAL A 142 1.56 9.35 -4.54
C VAL A 142 0.11 9.30 -5.00
N ALA A 143 -0.57 8.16 -4.87
CA ALA A 143 -1.98 8.05 -5.21
C ALA A 143 -2.87 8.91 -4.29
N ALA A 144 -2.60 8.93 -2.98
CA ALA A 144 -3.35 9.78 -2.04
C ALA A 144 -3.24 11.27 -2.42
N VAL A 145 -2.02 11.73 -2.67
CA VAL A 145 -1.75 13.13 -3.04
C VAL A 145 -2.32 13.45 -4.42
N GLY A 146 -2.13 12.58 -5.41
CA GLY A 146 -2.68 12.76 -6.76
C GLY A 146 -4.21 12.80 -6.76
N GLY A 147 -4.86 11.94 -5.98
CA GLY A 147 -6.31 11.94 -5.81
C GLY A 147 -6.82 13.25 -5.20
N TYR A 148 -6.11 13.78 -4.21
CA TYR A 148 -6.41 15.10 -3.64
C TYR A 148 -6.24 16.20 -4.70
N LEU A 149 -5.14 16.23 -5.44
CA LEU A 149 -4.89 17.27 -6.46
C LEU A 149 -5.95 17.28 -7.58
N LEU A 150 -6.40 16.11 -8.03
CA LEU A 150 -7.47 15.96 -9.03
C LEU A 150 -8.81 16.52 -8.50
N GLN A 151 -9.11 16.32 -7.22
CA GLN A 151 -10.33 16.85 -6.60
C GLN A 151 -10.34 18.38 -6.57
N TRP A 152 -9.16 19.01 -6.49
CA TRP A 152 -9.00 20.47 -6.46
C TRP A 152 -8.77 21.10 -7.85
N GLY A 153 -8.79 20.31 -8.93
CA GLY A 153 -8.62 20.80 -10.31
C GLY A 153 -7.22 21.34 -10.62
N VAL A 154 -6.21 20.93 -9.85
CA VAL A 154 -4.80 21.31 -10.06
C VAL A 154 -4.15 20.42 -11.14
N LEU A 155 -4.75 19.26 -11.42
CA LEU A 155 -4.43 18.28 -12.46
C LEU A 155 -5.69 17.98 -13.28
#